data_AF-A0A7X7EU37-F1
#
_entry.id   AF-A0A7X7EU37-F1
#
_cell.length_a   1.000
_cell.length_b   1.000
_cell.length_c   1.000
_cell.angle_alpha   90.00
_cell.angle_beta   90.00
_cell.angle_gamma   90.00
#
_symmetry.space_group_name_H-M   'P 1'
#
loop_
_entity.id
_entity.type
_entity.pdbx_description
1 polymer ?
#
loop_
_entity_poly.entity_id
_entity_poly.type
_entity_poly.pdbx_seq_one_letter_code
_entity_poly.pdbx_strand_id
1 'polypeptide(L)' 'MLVVAIMSATSAAAYAQPYYVAATGSDSNSGTLTAPFKTITKAVSVVKAGETIYVRGGTYNLTAT' A
#
# COMPACT_ATOMS: atom_id res chain seq x y z
N MET A 1 -48.62 0.12 -2.95
CA MET A 1 -47.42 0.98 -3.12
C MET A 1 -46.28 0.32 -2.37
N LEU A 2 -45.36 -0.34 -3.08
CA LEU A 2 -44.13 -0.89 -2.50
C LEU A 2 -42.98 -0.08 -3.09
N VAL A 3 -42.35 0.76 -2.29
CA VAL A 3 -41.20 1.56 -2.71
C VAL A 3 -39.96 0.69 -2.54
N VAL A 4 -39.41 0.19 -3.65
CA VAL A 4 -38.12 -0.50 -3.65
C VAL A 4 -37.02 0.56 -3.53
N ALA A 5 -36.36 0.60 -2.38
CA ALA A 5 -35.21 1.48 -2.15
C ALA A 5 -34.02 0.99 -2.99
N ILE A 6 -33.78 1.65 -4.12
CA ILE A 6 -32.57 1.47 -4.92
C ILE A 6 -31.39 2.08 -4.18
N MET A 7 -30.69 1.25 -3.39
CA MET A 7 -29.43 1.61 -2.75
C MET A 7 -28.37 1.70 -3.85
N SER A 8 -28.25 2.89 -4.44
CA SER A 8 -27.25 3.16 -5.47
C SER A 8 -25.87 3.12 -4.82
N ALA A 9 -25.13 2.03 -5.04
CA ALA A 9 -23.74 1.94 -4.66
C ALA A 9 -22.94 2.86 -5.59
N THR A 10 -22.51 4.01 -5.08
CA THR A 10 -21.49 4.81 -5.75
C THR A 10 -20.19 4.02 -5.72
N SER A 11 -19.78 3.49 -6.86
CA SER A 11 -18.47 2.88 -7.02
C SER A 11 -17.40 3.97 -6.89
N ALA A 12 -16.92 4.19 -5.67
CA ALA A 12 -15.69 4.93 -5.46
C ALA A 12 -14.58 4.14 -6.16
N ALA A 13 -13.97 4.71 -7.20
CA ALA A 13 -12.74 4.19 -7.75
C ALA A 13 -11.72 4.20 -6.61
N ALA A 14 -11.45 3.03 -6.01
CA ALA A 14 -10.43 2.88 -5.00
C ALA A 14 -9.10 3.17 -5.68
N TYR A 15 -8.60 4.40 -5.51
CA TYR A 15 -7.26 4.74 -5.97
C TYR A 15 -6.31 3.86 -5.18
N ALA A 16 -5.61 2.98 -5.89
CA ALA A 16 -4.71 2.02 -5.27
C ALA A 16 -3.70 2.81 -4.43
N GLN A 17 -3.75 2.60 -3.10
CA GLN A 17 -2.94 3.39 -2.19
C GLN A 17 -1.49 2.94 -2.35
N PRO A 18 -0.56 3.87 -2.64
CA PRO A 18 0.81 3.47 -2.83
C PRO A 18 1.47 3.03 -1.52
N TYR A 19 2.37 2.06 -1.63
CA TYR A 19 3.18 1.61 -0.51
C TYR A 19 4.49 2.39 -0.43
N TYR A 20 4.96 2.63 0.78
CA TYR A 20 6.20 3.35 1.05
C TYR A 20 7.19 2.48 1.81
N VAL A 21 8.45 2.57 1.41
CA VAL A 21 9.59 1.97 2.09
C VAL A 21 10.54 3.07 2.54
N ALA A 22 11.02 3.00 3.78
CA ALA A 22 12.00 3.93 4.33
C ALA A 22 13.05 3.16 5.15
N ALA A 23 14.32 3.56 5.06
CA ALA A 23 15.40 2.94 5.81
C ALA A 23 15.19 2.99 7.35
N THR A 24 14.47 4.01 7.83
CA THR A 24 14.07 4.20 9.25
C THR A 24 12.67 3.66 9.58
N GLY A 25 12.01 2.97 8.64
CA GLY A 25 10.69 2.38 8.82
C GLY A 25 10.69 1.09 9.63
N SER A 26 9.55 0.40 9.64
CA SER A 26 9.35 -0.91 10.29
C SER A 26 8.45 -1.80 9.45
N ASP A 27 8.79 -3.08 9.32
CA ASP A 27 7.96 -4.05 8.57
C ASP A 27 6.65 -4.41 9.28
N SER A 28 6.48 -3.99 10.53
CA SER A 28 5.22 -4.04 11.26
C SER A 28 4.28 -2.88 10.94
N ASN A 29 4.75 -1.85 10.22
CA ASN A 29 3.92 -0.72 9.83
C ASN A 29 2.91 -1.10 8.72
N SER A 30 1.99 -0.19 8.41
CA SER A 30 1.00 -0.39 7.34
C SER A 30 1.53 -0.09 5.92
N GLY A 31 2.77 0.41 5.79
CA GLY A 31 3.36 0.77 4.50
C GLY A 31 2.85 2.10 3.93
N THR A 32 2.30 2.98 4.77
CA THR A 32 1.82 4.31 4.38
C THR A 32 2.93 5.35 4.41
N LEU A 33 2.68 6.56 3.89
CA LEU A 33 3.66 7.66 3.88
C LEU A 33 4.19 8.02 5.29
N THR A 34 3.33 7.94 6.31
CA THR A 34 3.64 8.25 7.71
C THR A 34 4.13 7.03 8.50
N ALA A 35 3.78 5.82 8.05
CA ALA A 35 4.21 4.56 8.64
C ALA A 35 4.74 3.62 7.53
N PRO A 36 5.94 3.88 6.98
CA PRO A 36 6.50 3.10 5.88
C PRO A 36 7.07 1.76 6.36
N PHE A 37 7.14 0.78 5.45
CA PHE A 37 7.89 -0.46 5.67
C PHE A 37 9.40 -0.18 5.78
N LYS A 38 10.14 -1.11 6.39
CA LYS A 38 11.60 -1.02 6.45
C LYS A 38 12.24 -1.66 5.23
N THR A 39 11.71 -2.79 4.77
CA THR A 39 12.31 -3.61 3.72
C THR A 39 11.50 -3.56 2.43
N ILE A 40 12.21 -3.65 1.30
CA ILE A 40 11.60 -3.77 -0.03
C ILE A 40 10.89 -5.12 -0.15
N THR A 41 11.46 -6.20 0.41
CA THR A 41 10.85 -7.53 0.44
C THR A 41 9.46 -7.51 1.10
N LYS A 42 9.30 -6.79 2.21
CA LYS A 42 7.99 -6.64 2.85
C LYS A 42 6.99 -5.95 1.92
N ALA A 43 7.37 -4.85 1.28
CA ALA A 43 6.51 -4.15 0.33
C ALA A 43 6.11 -5.04 -0.87
N VAL A 44 7.05 -5.78 -1.45
CA VAL A 44 6.80 -6.71 -2.56
C VAL A 44 5.85 -7.85 -2.15
N SER A 45 5.90 -8.30 -0.91
CA SER A 45 5.01 -9.38 -0.42
C SER A 45 3.54 -8.96 -0.28
N VAL A 46 3.25 -7.65 -0.18
CA VAL A 46 1.90 -7.13 0.07
C VAL A 46 1.33 -6.32 -1.09
N VAL A 47 2.17 -5.79 -1.97
CA VAL A 47 1.75 -5.00 -3.13
C VAL A 47 0.87 -5.83 -4.06
N LYS A 48 -0.20 -5.22 -4.58
CA LYS A 48 -1.09 -5.85 -5.56
C LYS A 48 -0.78 -5.34 -6.96
N ALA A 49 -1.28 -6.07 -7.96
CA ALA A 49 -1.16 -5.67 -9.36
C ALA A 49 -1.77 -4.27 -9.57
N GLY A 50 -1.01 -3.38 -10.20
CA GLY A 50 -1.42 -1.99 -10.45
C GLY A 50 -1.07 -1.00 -9.33
N GLU A 51 -0.52 -1.46 -8.20
CA GLU A 51 -0.01 -0.58 -7.15
C GLU A 51 1.47 -0.20 -7.37
N THR A 52 1.89 0.89 -6.73
CA THR A 52 3.26 1.42 -6.82
C THR A 52 3.92 1.39 -5.45
N ILE A 53 5.19 1.00 -5.40
CA ILE A 53 6.05 1.09 -4.22
C ILE A 53 6.99 2.29 -4.39
N TYR A 54 6.89 3.26 -3.49
CA TYR A 54 7.84 4.37 -3.40
C TYR A 54 8.93 4.05 -2.36
N VAL A 55 10.17 4.04 -2.82
CA VAL A 55 11.33 3.87 -1.95
C VAL A 55 11.90 5.23 -1.61
N ARG A 56 11.92 5.59 -0.32
CA ARG A 56 12.52 6.84 0.15
C ARG A 56 14.04 6.80 0.07
N GLY A 57 14.66 7.97 -0.01
CA GLY A 57 16.12 8.10 -0.01
C GLY A 57 16.76 7.38 1.18
N GLY A 58 17.83 6.64 0.92
CA GLY A 58 18.56 5.85 1.90
C GLY A 58 19.23 4.63 1.27
N THR A 59 20.00 3.91 2.09
CA THR A 59 20.66 2.67 1.67
C THR A 59 19.84 1.47 2.13
N TYR A 60 19.53 0.57 1.20
CA TYR A 60 18.78 -0.66 1.47
C TYR A 60 19.64 -1.87 1.17
N ASN A 61 19.95 -2.66 2.20
CA ASN A 61 20.66 -3.92 2.04
C ASN A 61 19.65 -4.97 1.57
N LEU A 62 19.66 -5.23 0.26
CA LEU A 62 18.81 -6.24 -0.36
C LEU A 62 19.53 -7.59 -0.30
N THR A 63 18.88 -8.57 0.33
CA THR A 63 19.26 -9.96 0.20
C THR A 63 18.38 -10.58 -0.87
N ALA A 64 18.94 -10.84 -2.05
CA ALA A 64 18.29 -11.64 -3.08
C ALA A 64 18.56 -13.12 -2.78
N THR A 65 17.49 -13.88 -2.56
CA THR A 65 17.53 -15.33 -2.42
C THR A 65 16.82 -15.95 -3.61
#